data_AF-A0A662DZ36-F1
#
_entry.id   AF-A0A662DZ36-F1
#
_cell.length_a   1.000
_cell.length_b   1.000
_cell.length_c   1.000
_cell.angle_alpha   90.00
_cell.angle_beta   90.00
_cell.angle_gamma   90.00
#
_symmetry.space_group_name_H-M   'P 1'
#
loop_
_entity.id
_entity.type
_entity.pdbx_description
1 polymer ?
#
loop_
_entity_poly.entity_id
_entity_poly.type
_entity_poly.pdbx_seq_one_letter_code
_entity_poly.pdbx_strand_id
1 'polypeptide(L)'
;MSAVDLEEAVVLRTFSGRQEADLAVGYLHSCGIPAIIMGDDCGGLRPELSQSLGVRILVSPEHQAEAGRLLKEIPGDLPDLG
;
A
#
# COMPACT_ATOMS: atom_id res chain seq x y z
N MET A 1 3.84 20.38 3.23
CA MET A 1 3.56 18.95 2.97
C MET A 1 2.46 18.90 1.94
N SER A 2 2.81 18.57 0.71
CA SER A 2 1.82 18.41 -0.36
C SER A 2 0.98 17.19 -0.04
N ALA A 3 -0.34 17.34 -0.03
CA ALA A 3 -1.22 16.19 0.01
C ALA A 3 -1.00 15.36 -1.27
N VAL A 4 -1.11 14.04 -1.16
CA VAL A 4 -1.12 13.16 -2.34
C VAL A 4 -2.33 13.52 -3.20
N ASP A 5 -2.06 13.97 -4.42
CA ASP A 5 -3.10 14.31 -5.38
C ASP A 5 -3.63 13.02 -6.00
N LEU A 6 -4.85 12.63 -5.63
CA LEU A 6 -5.44 11.32 -5.99
C LEU A 6 -5.60 11.12 -7.50
N GLU A 7 -5.72 12.20 -8.26
CA GLU A 7 -5.94 12.17 -9.72
C GLU A 7 -4.63 11.81 -10.45
N GLU A 8 -3.50 12.23 -9.90
CA GLU A 8 -2.14 11.98 -10.42
C GLU A 8 -1.42 10.84 -9.65
N ALA A 9 -1.96 10.41 -8.52
CA ALA A 9 -1.35 9.42 -7.65
C ALA A 9 -1.21 8.07 -8.37
N VAL A 10 -0.05 7.46 -8.19
CA VAL A 10 0.30 6.19 -8.82
C VAL A 10 0.33 5.07 -7.80
N VAL A 11 -0.14 3.89 -8.19
CA VAL A 11 -0.07 2.69 -7.35
C VAL A 11 1.39 2.28 -7.20
N LEU A 12 1.87 2.29 -5.96
CA LEU A 12 3.24 1.93 -5.61
C LEU A 12 3.38 0.42 -5.41
N ARG A 13 2.48 -0.17 -4.62
CA ARG A 13 2.47 -1.60 -4.28
C ARG A 13 1.07 -2.02 -3.84
N THR A 14 0.76 -3.29 -4.04
CA THR A 14 -0.44 -3.95 -3.54
C THR A 14 -0.05 -4.95 -2.45
N PHE A 15 -0.80 -4.96 -1.36
CA PHE A 15 -0.64 -5.84 -0.20
C PHE A 15 -1.85 -6.77 -0.10
N SER A 16 -1.63 -7.95 0.47
CA SER A 16 -2.70 -8.93 0.72
C SER A 16 -3.63 -8.51 1.86
N GLY A 17 -3.09 -7.78 2.85
CA GLY A 17 -3.82 -7.30 4.01
C GLY A 17 -3.66 -5.80 4.26
N ARG A 18 -4.60 -5.25 5.04
CA ARG A 18 -4.56 -3.84 5.45
C ARG A 18 -3.47 -3.56 6.47
N GLN A 19 -3.16 -4.51 7.34
CA GLN A 19 -2.14 -4.34 8.38
C GLN A 19 -0.76 -4.07 7.77
N GLU A 20 -0.36 -4.84 6.75
CA GLU A 20 0.91 -4.62 6.07
C GLU A 20 0.93 -3.29 5.30
N ALA A 21 -0.20 -2.92 4.69
CA ALA A 21 -0.33 -1.65 3.99
C ALA A 21 -0.21 -0.44 4.95
N ASP A 22 -0.84 -0.52 6.14
CA ASP A 22 -0.74 0.50 7.19
C ASP A 22 0.70 0.66 7.69
N LEU A 23 1.42 -0.44 7.90
CA LEU A 23 2.85 -0.39 8.26
C LEU A 23 3.69 0.31 7.20
N ALA A 24 3.48 -0.04 5.93
CA ALA A 24 4.21 0.55 4.81
C ALA A 24 3.89 2.04 4.64
N VAL A 25 2.62 2.47 4.77
CA VAL A 25 2.25 3.89 4.73
C VAL A 25 2.86 4.65 5.90
N GLY A 26 2.79 4.11 7.12
CA GLY A 26 3.40 4.74 8.30
C GLY A 26 4.91 4.93 8.14
N TYR A 27 5.60 3.95 7.57
CA TYR A 27 7.03 4.07 7.26
C TYR A 27 7.31 5.17 6.24
N LEU A 28 6.59 5.19 5.12
CA LEU A 28 6.74 6.23 4.10
C LEU A 28 6.49 7.63 4.67
N HIS A 29 5.43 7.79 5.49
CA HIS A 29 5.14 9.04 6.18
C HIS A 29 6.27 9.46 7.12
N SER A 30 6.88 8.51 7.84
CA SER A 30 8.03 8.78 8.70
C SER A 30 9.27 9.22 7.91
N CYS A 31 9.40 8.79 6.65
CA CYS A 31 10.43 9.26 5.72
C CYS A 31 10.07 10.60 5.06
N GLY A 32 8.92 11.19 5.39
CA GLY A 32 8.42 12.44 4.80
C GLY A 32 7.71 12.27 3.45
N ILE A 33 7.42 11.02 3.05
CA ILE A 33 6.72 10.72 1.80
C ILE A 33 5.23 10.52 2.09
N PRO A 34 4.35 11.38 1.56
CA PRO A 34 2.91 11.19 1.69
C PRO A 34 2.47 9.97 0.86
N ALA A 35 1.73 9.08 1.52
CA ALA A 35 1.16 7.87 0.94
C ALA A 35 -0.28 7.66 1.42
N ILE A 36 -1.11 7.02 0.60
CA ILE A 36 -2.52 6.73 0.93
C ILE A 36 -2.83 5.26 0.66
N ILE A 37 -3.73 4.73 1.48
CA ILE A 37 -4.23 3.36 1.35
C ILE A 37 -5.53 3.39 0.56
N MET A 38 -5.63 2.53 -0.45
CA MET A 38 -6.80 2.32 -1.27
C MET A 38 -7.06 0.81 -1.37
N GLY A 39 -7.96 0.32 -0.52
CA GLY A 39 -8.38 -1.07 -0.47
C GLY A 39 -9.89 -1.20 -0.49
N ASP A 40 -10.38 -2.36 -0.91
CA ASP A 40 -11.80 -2.68 -0.90
C ASP A 40 -12.18 -3.18 0.50
N ASP A 41 -12.52 -2.25 1.41
CA ASP A 41 -12.98 -2.58 2.78
C ASP A 41 -14.41 -3.17 2.81
N CYS A 42 -14.85 -3.85 1.74
CA CYS A 42 -16.09 -4.62 1.76
C CYS A 42 -15.86 -6.01 2.37
N GLY A 43 -15.75 -6.04 3.71
CA GLY A 43 -15.94 -7.27 4.47
C GLY A 43 -17.34 -7.83 4.26
N GLY A 44 -17.45 -8.98 3.59
CA GLY A 44 -18.75 -9.64 3.45
C GLY A 44 -18.77 -10.91 2.59
N LEU A 45 -18.48 -12.05 3.23
CA LEU A 45 -19.09 -13.36 2.91
C LEU A 45 -18.79 -14.03 1.54
N ARG A 46 -17.54 -14.20 1.06
CA ARG A 46 -17.23 -15.29 0.08
C ARG A 46 -15.78 -15.81 0.19
N PRO A 47 -15.54 -16.95 0.87
CA PRO A 47 -14.23 -17.60 0.94
C PRO A 47 -13.70 -18.05 -0.44
N GLU A 48 -14.57 -18.43 -1.38
CA GLU A 48 -14.13 -19.11 -2.62
C GLU A 48 -13.91 -18.20 -3.85
N LEU A 49 -14.14 -16.88 -3.73
CA LEU A 49 -13.93 -15.91 -4.83
C LEU A 49 -13.14 -14.66 -4.42
N SER A 50 -12.62 -14.60 -3.19
CA SER A 50 -11.80 -13.47 -2.70
C SER A 50 -10.37 -13.48 -3.26
N GLN A 51 -10.21 -13.82 -4.53
CA GLN A 51 -8.97 -13.63 -5.26
C GLN A 51 -8.80 -12.13 -5.53
N SER A 52 -8.04 -11.49 -4.64
CA SER A 52 -6.99 -10.54 -5.06
C SER A 52 -7.39 -9.10 -5.39
N LEU A 53 -8.43 -8.53 -4.80
CA LEU A 53 -8.52 -7.06 -4.68
C LEU A 53 -7.77 -6.62 -3.42
N GLY A 54 -6.46 -6.87 -3.41
CA GLY A 54 -5.57 -6.50 -2.31
C GLY A 54 -5.58 -4.99 -2.03
N VAL A 55 -5.03 -4.63 -0.88
CA VAL A 55 -4.93 -3.25 -0.42
C VAL A 55 -3.80 -2.55 -1.14
N ARG A 56 -4.09 -1.48 -1.90
CA ARG A 56 -3.09 -0.75 -2.67
C ARG A 56 -2.60 0.46 -1.91
N ILE A 57 -1.32 0.78 -2.04
CA ILE A 57 -0.77 2.05 -1.59
C ILE A 57 -0.54 2.93 -2.81
N LEU A 58 -0.98 4.18 -2.75
CA LEU A 58 -0.68 5.19 -3.75
C LEU A 58 0.21 6.27 -3.18
N VAL A 59 1.05 6.83 -4.04
CA VAL A 59 1.97 7.93 -3.75
C VAL A 59 1.96 8.90 -4.92
N SER A 60 2.42 10.13 -4.67
CA SER A 60 2.64 11.09 -5.76
C SER A 60 3.70 10.55 -6.74
N PRO A 61 3.55 10.77 -8.05
CA PRO A 61 4.50 10.29 -9.06
C PRO A 61 5.92 10.82 -8.82
N GLU A 62 6.05 12.02 -8.26
CA GLU A 62 7.33 12.61 -7.85
C GLU A 62 8.09 11.77 -6.79
N HIS A 63 7.36 11.05 -5.93
CA HIS A 63 7.92 10.25 -4.86
C HIS A 63 7.93 8.75 -5.16
N GLN A 64 7.34 8.31 -6.28
CA GLN A 64 7.22 6.89 -6.62
C GLN A 64 8.58 6.16 -6.62
N ALA A 65 9.60 6.77 -7.22
CA ALA A 65 10.93 6.18 -7.31
C ALA A 65 11.61 6.05 -5.93
N GLU A 66 11.48 7.07 -5.10
CA GLU A 66 12.03 7.11 -3.73
C GLU A 66 11.31 6.09 -2.83
N ALA A 67 9.97 6.16 -2.80
CA ALA A 67 9.12 5.27 -2.03
C ALA A 67 9.32 3.79 -2.43
N GLY A 68 9.48 3.53 -3.73
CA GLY A 68 9.73 2.18 -4.24
C GLY A 68 11.09 1.63 -3.83
N ARG A 69 12.09 2.48 -3.56
CA ARG A 69 13.37 2.04 -2.99
C ARG A 69 13.23 1.74 -1.51
N LEU A 70 12.58 2.61 -0.76
CA LEU A 70 12.33 2.44 0.67
C LEU A 70 11.52 1.17 0.99
N LEU A 71 10.50 0.86 0.18
CA LEU A 71 9.68 -0.34 0.36
C LEU A 71 10.37 -1.65 -0.05
N LYS A 72 11.55 -1.63 -0.69
CA LYS A 72 12.33 -2.86 -0.91
C LYS A 72 12.90 -3.42 0.38
N GLU A 73 13.10 -2.57 1.38
CA GLU A 73 13.61 -2.96 2.69
C GLU A 73 12.50 -3.53 3.59
N ILE A 74 11.24 -3.22 3.28
CA ILE A 74 10.08 -3.84 3.93
C ILE A 74 9.72 -5.14 3.19
N PRO A 75 9.89 -6.32 3.81
CA PRO A 75 9.35 -7.55 3.24
C PRO A 75 7.83 -7.44 3.20
N GLY A 76 7.28 -7.24 2.01
CA GLY A 76 5.83 -7.22 1.74
C GLY A 76 5.23 -8.61 1.51
N ASP A 77 6.04 -9.65 1.70
CA ASP A 77 5.67 -11.05 1.59
C ASP A 77 6.11 -11.70 2.90
N LEU A 78 5.25 -11.61 3.93
CA LEU A 78 5.34 -12.58 5.01
C LEU A 78 4.80 -13.87 4.39
N PRO A 79 5.62 -14.93 4.25
CA PRO A 79 5.08 -16.21 3.83
C PRO A 79 3.99 -16.58 4.81
N ASP A 80 2.83 -16.98 4.29
CA ASP A 80 1.71 -17.53 5.05
C ASP A 80 2.30 -18.55 6.04
N LEU A 81 2.39 -18.16 7.31
CA LEU A 81 3.04 -18.95 8.35
C LEU A 81 1.98 -19.95 8.82
N GLY A 82 1.70 -20.92 7.95
CA GLY A 82 0.76 -22.03 8.13
C GLY A 82 1.45 -23.37 7.93
#